data_AF-A0A1Q3Q465-F1
#
_entry.id   AF-A0A1Q3Q465-F1
#
_cell.length_a   1.000
_cell.length_b   1.000
_cell.length_c   1.000
_cell.angle_alpha   90.00
_cell.angle_beta   90.00
_cell.angle_gamma   90.00
#
_symmetry.space_group_name_H-M   'P 1'
#
loop_
_entity.id
_entity.type
_entity.pdbx_description
1 polymer ?
#
loop_
_entity_poly.entity_id
_entity_poly.type
_entity_poly.pdbx_seq_one_letter_code
_entity_poly.pdbx_strand_id
1 'polypeptide(L)'
;MENEKAIQINVDALCVLKFAPNSELVMVDYETIPRPLDSDFEQLKSQFSLDYKDAKSILSYVKNHFRLKVLLEKYNYCGKLNDSYQGLYSDIPAIEAKYPSNFPNQTTKEELKKKEKETLLFDLQERLQAYYLESAYKICEQKRLQKSILAYSHRKVGWGTPKYELNPNFSIELKTNFGYGYVSYFYTRIKYKELDIIPFSDWILYEKAHLFEIIRYSAKHQLKNESWIEALEYSRDACNLSLTDEIAFVRKYVIDECERMVSGLEEFLDGEKFKFLNWEKISTDVHKEGHNLIEFRGEKLSGALGFIEKIIQFDKIAEIKEFVKRIEMCNEKVQPMLTKEDLLIKQELVELYKILDVLKPIYEDLEKRNTVYENLKSKLRDKMIADKEFTIFNFNYEELEKRFKEQNPEYEKFVPEHKEKKEQYQALTAQIISLETTMANIERYNKTIETYFETKSLQTVE
;
A
#
# COMPACT_ATOMS: atom_id res chain seq x y z
N MET A 1 -28.10 32.28 -6.60
CA MET A 1 -27.17 31.55 -5.72
C MET A 1 -26.06 31.07 -6.62
N GLU A 2 -24.98 31.84 -6.71
CA GLU A 2 -23.76 31.39 -7.37
C GLU A 2 -23.24 30.18 -6.60
N ASN A 3 -22.95 29.09 -7.31
CA ASN A 3 -22.28 27.93 -6.74
C ASN A 3 -20.94 28.39 -6.16
N GLU A 4 -20.85 28.55 -4.84
CA GLU A 4 -19.57 28.70 -4.16
C GLU A 4 -18.71 27.48 -4.55
N LYS A 5 -17.65 27.73 -5.30
CA LYS A 5 -16.70 26.71 -5.71
C LYS A 5 -16.09 26.12 -4.44
N ALA A 6 -16.29 24.82 -4.21
CA ALA A 6 -15.73 24.14 -3.05
C ALA A 6 -14.20 24.34 -3.00
N ILE A 7 -13.68 24.74 -1.82
CA ILE A 7 -12.25 24.98 -1.59
C ILE A 7 -11.47 23.68 -1.82
N GLN A 8 -10.47 23.72 -2.71
CA GLN A 8 -9.62 22.56 -2.95
C GLN A 8 -8.40 22.54 -2.02
N ILE A 9 -8.31 21.51 -1.18
CA ILE A 9 -7.23 21.37 -0.19
C ILE A 9 -5.88 21.18 -0.89
N ASN A 10 -4.86 21.88 -0.40
CA ASN A 10 -3.51 21.96 -0.97
C ASN A 10 -3.45 22.50 -2.42
N VAL A 11 -4.53 23.10 -2.90
CA VAL A 11 -4.61 23.79 -4.20
C VAL A 11 -4.94 25.26 -3.97
N ASP A 12 -6.05 25.53 -3.29
CA ASP A 12 -6.55 26.88 -2.96
C ASP A 12 -6.22 27.29 -1.52
N ALA A 13 -6.29 26.34 -0.59
CA ALA A 13 -5.98 26.56 0.83
C ALA A 13 -5.35 25.33 1.47
N LEU A 14 -4.59 25.53 2.55
CA LEU A 14 -4.19 24.46 3.46
C LEU A 14 -5.32 24.21 4.46
N CYS A 15 -5.63 22.94 4.72
CA CYS A 15 -6.52 22.54 5.81
C CYS A 15 -5.73 22.61 7.12
N VAL A 16 -6.26 23.25 8.15
CA VAL A 16 -5.54 23.50 9.41
C VAL A 16 -6.37 23.15 10.64
N LEU A 17 -5.70 22.85 11.74
CA LEU A 17 -6.29 22.85 13.08
C LEU A 17 -5.93 24.13 13.81
N LYS A 18 -6.87 24.71 14.54
CA LYS A 18 -6.65 25.85 15.45
C LYS A 18 -7.60 25.78 16.64
N PHE A 19 -7.37 26.58 17.66
CA PHE A 19 -8.35 26.76 18.72
C PHE A 19 -9.58 27.53 18.21
N ALA A 20 -10.76 27.10 18.65
CA ALA A 20 -11.99 27.84 18.44
C ALA A 20 -11.92 29.18 19.20
N PRO A 21 -12.51 30.27 18.65
CA PRO A 21 -12.48 31.57 19.31
C PRO A 21 -12.99 31.49 20.75
N ASN A 22 -12.19 32.01 21.70
CA ASN A 22 -12.51 32.03 23.13
C ASN A 22 -12.78 30.65 23.75
N SER A 23 -12.17 29.59 23.22
CA SER A 23 -12.33 28.22 23.71
C SER A 23 -11.01 27.44 23.62
N GLU A 24 -10.86 26.43 24.48
CA GLU A 24 -9.78 25.45 24.39
C GLU A 24 -10.10 24.30 23.41
N LEU A 25 -11.31 24.29 22.85
CA LEU A 25 -11.70 23.32 21.84
C LEU A 25 -11.00 23.62 20.52
N VAL A 26 -10.67 22.55 19.80
CA VAL A 26 -10.05 22.60 18.49
C VAL A 26 -11.13 22.69 17.42
N MET A 27 -10.83 23.40 16.33
CA MET A 27 -11.65 23.43 15.11
C MET A 27 -10.77 23.20 13.88
N VAL A 28 -11.40 22.70 12.81
CA VAL A 28 -10.82 22.68 11.47
C VAL A 28 -11.11 24.02 10.80
N ASP A 29 -10.13 24.57 10.10
CA ASP A 29 -10.25 25.78 9.30
C ASP A 29 -9.33 25.73 8.08
N TYR A 30 -9.27 26.81 7.30
CA TYR A 30 -8.48 26.92 6.09
C TYR A 30 -7.56 28.14 6.11
N GLU A 31 -6.35 27.94 5.61
CA GLU A 31 -5.37 29.01 5.39
C GLU A 31 -5.13 29.16 3.90
N THR A 32 -5.52 30.31 3.33
CA THR A 32 -5.41 30.59 1.91
C THR A 32 -3.96 30.48 1.43
N ILE A 33 -3.76 29.78 0.32
CA ILE A 33 -2.44 29.67 -0.31
C ILE A 33 -2.16 30.98 -1.06
N PRO A 34 -1.06 31.69 -0.75
CA PRO A 34 -0.73 32.94 -1.42
C PRO A 34 -0.34 32.68 -2.88
N ARG A 35 -0.89 33.47 -3.80
CA ARG A 35 -0.61 33.37 -5.25
C ARG A 35 0.12 34.61 -5.81
N PRO A 36 1.34 34.92 -5.35
CA PRO A 36 2.02 36.15 -5.73
C PRO A 36 2.43 36.21 -7.20
N LEU A 37 2.45 35.08 -7.92
CA LEU A 37 2.94 34.97 -9.31
C LEU A 37 1.83 34.80 -10.36
N ASP A 38 0.54 34.86 -10.00
CA ASP A 38 -0.56 34.58 -10.94
C ASP A 38 -0.47 35.46 -12.19
N SER A 39 -0.30 36.78 -12.00
CA SER A 39 -0.17 37.72 -13.12
C SER A 39 1.06 37.44 -14.00
N ASP A 40 2.21 37.13 -13.40
CA ASP A 40 3.44 36.82 -14.15
C ASP A 40 3.28 35.51 -14.92
N PHE A 41 2.60 34.52 -14.33
CA PHE A 41 2.41 33.22 -14.96
C PHE A 41 1.37 33.25 -16.09
N GLU A 42 0.32 34.06 -15.99
CA GLU A 42 -0.60 34.31 -17.11
C GLU A 42 0.11 34.99 -18.29
N GLN A 43 1.01 35.95 -18.01
CA GLN A 43 1.86 36.53 -19.05
C GLN A 43 2.79 35.47 -19.66
N LEU A 44 3.36 34.57 -18.85
CA LEU A 44 4.16 33.45 -19.36
C LEU A 44 3.35 32.52 -20.26
N LYS A 45 2.09 32.19 -19.93
CA LYS A 45 1.23 31.33 -20.77
C LYS A 45 1.05 31.89 -22.18
N SER A 46 0.99 33.21 -22.34
CA SER A 46 0.94 33.83 -23.68
C SER A 46 2.16 33.46 -24.55
N GLN A 47 3.33 33.22 -23.95
CA GLN A 47 4.54 32.81 -24.65
C GLN A 47 4.43 31.41 -25.26
N PHE A 48 3.62 30.53 -24.66
CA PHE A 48 3.36 29.18 -25.18
C PHE A 48 2.46 29.20 -26.43
N SER A 49 1.68 30.26 -26.65
CA SER A 49 0.82 30.40 -27.83
C SER A 49 1.58 30.90 -29.07
N LEU A 50 2.85 31.32 -28.92
CA LEU A 50 3.65 31.85 -30.02
C LEU A 50 4.30 30.73 -30.82
N ASP A 51 3.96 30.62 -32.11
CA ASP A 51 4.44 29.55 -33.00
C ASP A 51 5.95 29.57 -33.23
N TYR A 52 6.56 30.76 -33.21
CA TYR A 52 8.01 30.91 -33.40
C TYR A 52 8.81 30.54 -32.15
N LYS A 53 8.19 30.46 -30.96
CA LYS A 53 8.87 30.04 -29.72
C LYS A 53 8.85 28.53 -29.53
N ASP A 54 9.98 27.97 -29.14
CA ASP A 54 10.15 26.60 -28.69
C ASP A 54 10.25 26.50 -27.16
N ALA A 55 10.29 25.29 -26.61
CA ALA A 55 10.36 25.11 -25.16
C ALA A 55 11.65 25.70 -24.57
N LYS A 56 12.78 25.56 -25.27
CA LYS A 56 14.08 26.10 -24.85
C LYS A 56 14.09 27.63 -24.70
N SER A 57 13.52 28.35 -25.66
CA SER A 57 13.42 29.82 -25.61
C SER A 57 12.45 30.30 -24.53
N ILE A 58 11.35 29.58 -24.30
CA ILE A 58 10.42 29.87 -23.19
C ILE A 58 11.11 29.62 -21.83
N LEU A 59 11.84 28.52 -21.70
CA LEU A 59 12.59 28.21 -20.48
C LEU A 59 13.68 29.26 -20.20
N SER A 60 14.37 29.74 -21.24
CA SER A 60 15.32 30.85 -21.14
C SER A 60 14.65 32.14 -20.64
N TYR A 61 13.43 32.43 -21.11
CA TYR A 61 12.64 33.55 -20.59
C TYR A 61 12.34 33.39 -19.09
N VAL A 62 11.89 32.20 -18.65
CA VAL A 62 11.62 31.92 -17.22
C VAL A 62 12.87 32.10 -16.36
N LYS A 63 14.02 31.56 -16.81
CA LYS A 63 15.32 31.64 -16.12
C LYS A 63 15.78 33.07 -15.90
N ASN A 64 15.55 33.95 -16.87
CA ASN A 64 15.98 35.35 -16.83
C ASN A 64 14.93 36.28 -16.20
N HIS A 65 13.71 35.81 -15.97
CA HIS A 65 12.65 36.62 -15.36
C HIS A 65 12.88 36.78 -13.85
N PHE A 66 12.86 38.02 -13.37
CA PHE A 66 13.21 38.34 -11.97
C PHE A 66 12.34 37.62 -10.93
N ARG A 67 11.06 37.34 -11.24
CA ARG A 67 10.13 36.61 -10.36
C ARG A 67 9.95 35.14 -10.70
N LEU A 68 9.99 34.76 -11.98
CA LEU A 68 9.61 33.40 -12.41
C LEU A 68 10.78 32.43 -12.33
N LYS A 69 12.02 32.92 -12.18
CA LYS A 69 13.20 32.08 -11.99
C LYS A 69 13.07 31.13 -10.80
N VAL A 70 12.27 31.48 -9.78
CA VAL A 70 12.02 30.62 -8.61
C VAL A 70 11.40 29.29 -9.01
N LEU A 71 10.62 29.23 -10.10
CA LEU A 71 10.02 27.98 -10.57
C LEU A 71 11.07 26.91 -10.93
N LEU A 72 12.30 27.33 -11.22
CA LEU A 72 13.39 26.41 -11.56
C LEU A 72 14.21 25.96 -10.33
N GLU A 73 13.79 26.33 -9.12
CA GLU A 73 14.35 25.84 -7.87
C GLU A 73 13.90 24.40 -7.58
N LYS A 74 14.45 23.83 -6.50
CA LYS A 74 14.11 22.49 -6.03
C LYS A 74 12.98 22.56 -5.02
N TYR A 75 11.97 21.72 -5.17
CA TYR A 75 10.84 21.65 -4.24
C TYR A 75 10.59 20.24 -3.75
N ASN A 76 10.38 20.12 -2.44
CA ASN A 76 9.85 18.90 -1.83
C ASN A 76 8.32 18.86 -2.02
N TYR A 77 7.90 18.47 -3.22
CA TYR A 77 6.50 18.47 -3.64
C TYR A 77 6.07 17.14 -4.25
N CYS A 78 4.95 16.62 -3.78
CA CYS A 78 4.36 15.39 -4.28
C CYS A 78 3.13 15.69 -5.14
N GLY A 79 3.31 15.69 -6.47
CA GLY A 79 2.27 15.99 -7.46
C GLY A 79 1.17 14.92 -7.54
N LYS A 80 1.49 13.67 -7.20
CA LYS A 80 0.53 12.58 -7.02
C LYS A 80 0.89 11.75 -5.80
N LEU A 81 0.04 11.76 -4.79
CA LEU A 81 0.38 11.24 -3.45
C LEU A 81 0.70 9.74 -3.43
N ASN A 82 0.13 8.98 -4.37
CA ASN A 82 0.24 7.53 -4.50
C ASN A 82 1.13 7.04 -5.65
N ASP A 83 1.75 7.92 -6.46
CA ASP A 83 2.68 7.50 -7.51
C ASP A 83 4.11 7.36 -6.96
N SER A 84 4.98 6.63 -7.67
CA SER A 84 6.41 6.53 -7.33
C SER A 84 7.22 7.70 -7.89
N TYR A 85 8.45 7.89 -7.37
CA TYR A 85 9.47 8.82 -7.89
C TYR A 85 8.99 10.28 -8.01
N GLN A 86 8.18 10.71 -7.06
CA GLN A 86 7.71 12.09 -6.97
C GLN A 86 8.81 13.03 -6.46
N GLY A 87 8.60 14.34 -6.62
CA GLY A 87 9.54 15.38 -6.18
C GLY A 87 10.09 16.20 -7.33
N LEU A 88 10.39 17.47 -7.06
CA LEU A 88 10.91 18.41 -8.04
C LEU A 88 12.36 18.77 -7.68
N TYR A 89 13.27 17.81 -7.81
CA TYR A 89 14.66 17.94 -7.34
C TYR A 89 15.68 18.29 -8.42
N SER A 90 15.26 18.36 -9.69
CA SER A 90 16.11 18.74 -10.82
C SER A 90 16.64 20.16 -10.66
N ASP A 91 17.93 20.35 -10.89
CA ASP A 91 18.53 21.68 -11.03
C ASP A 91 18.29 22.25 -12.44
N ILE A 92 18.66 23.52 -12.65
CA ILE A 92 18.46 24.22 -13.92
C ILE A 92 19.05 23.43 -15.12
N PRO A 93 20.31 22.94 -15.08
CA PRO A 93 20.87 22.14 -16.17
C PRO A 93 20.07 20.87 -16.48
N ALA A 94 19.61 20.13 -15.46
CA ALA A 94 18.80 18.94 -15.67
C ALA A 94 17.42 19.27 -16.29
N ILE A 95 16.83 20.41 -15.92
CA ILE A 95 15.58 20.91 -16.53
C ILE A 95 15.84 21.28 -18.00
N GLU A 96 16.90 22.05 -18.29
CA GLU A 96 17.26 22.45 -19.65
C GLU A 96 17.53 21.25 -20.55
N ALA A 97 18.13 20.17 -20.02
CA ALA A 97 18.37 18.93 -20.76
C ALA A 97 17.08 18.18 -21.15
N LYS A 98 15.98 18.35 -20.40
CA LYS A 98 14.66 17.78 -20.73
C LYS A 98 14.00 18.48 -21.93
N TYR A 99 14.42 19.72 -22.23
CA TYR A 99 13.82 20.58 -23.25
C TYR A 99 14.87 21.10 -24.25
N PRO A 100 15.56 20.21 -24.99
CA PRO A 100 16.62 20.61 -25.91
C PRO A 100 16.10 21.35 -27.15
N SER A 101 14.81 21.20 -27.49
CA SER A 101 14.20 21.72 -28.72
C SER A 101 14.97 21.37 -29.99
N ASN A 102 15.56 20.17 -30.03
CA ASN A 102 16.26 19.63 -31.19
C ASN A 102 15.36 18.62 -31.92
N PHE A 103 14.91 18.96 -33.13
CA PHE A 103 13.96 18.16 -33.91
C PHE A 103 14.56 17.78 -35.27
N PRO A 104 15.10 16.56 -35.43
CA PRO A 104 15.85 16.17 -36.63
C PRO A 104 14.96 15.93 -37.87
N ASN A 105 13.69 15.53 -37.70
CA ASN A 105 12.77 15.22 -38.80
C ASN A 105 11.78 16.36 -39.05
N GLN A 106 11.71 16.86 -40.28
CA GLN A 106 10.82 17.97 -40.67
C GLN A 106 9.33 17.60 -40.62
N THR A 107 8.95 16.37 -41.00
CA THR A 107 7.54 15.95 -41.12
C THR A 107 6.79 15.82 -39.78
N THR A 108 7.52 15.67 -38.67
CA THR A 108 6.95 15.54 -37.31
C THR A 108 7.41 16.68 -36.40
N LYS A 109 8.08 17.70 -36.96
CA LYS A 109 8.73 18.76 -36.19
C LYS A 109 7.72 19.57 -35.39
N GLU A 110 6.63 19.98 -36.03
CA GLU A 110 5.58 20.80 -35.44
C GLU A 110 4.88 20.07 -34.29
N GLU A 111 4.60 18.78 -34.46
CA GLU A 111 3.99 17.93 -33.44
C GLU A 111 4.91 17.72 -32.23
N LEU A 112 6.19 17.40 -32.46
CA LEU A 112 7.17 17.23 -31.40
C LEU A 112 7.42 18.54 -30.64
N LYS A 113 7.49 19.66 -31.35
CA LYS A 113 7.60 21.00 -30.76
C LYS A 113 6.40 21.33 -29.88
N LYS A 114 5.18 21.04 -30.37
CA LYS A 114 3.95 21.24 -29.61
C LYS A 114 3.94 20.40 -28.34
N LYS A 115 4.26 19.10 -28.45
CA LYS A 115 4.32 18.18 -27.31
C LYS A 115 5.37 18.60 -26.26
N GLU A 116 6.56 19.04 -26.69
CA GLU A 116 7.60 19.53 -25.79
C GLU A 116 7.14 20.80 -25.05
N LYS A 117 6.47 21.73 -25.74
CA LYS A 117 5.87 22.93 -25.13
C LYS A 117 4.77 22.59 -24.12
N GLU A 118 3.86 21.68 -24.45
CA GLU A 118 2.80 21.21 -23.54
C GLU A 118 3.39 20.57 -22.28
N THR A 119 4.45 19.76 -22.44
CA THR A 119 5.16 19.13 -21.32
C THR A 119 5.84 20.18 -20.43
N LEU A 120 6.52 21.18 -21.02
CA LEU A 120 7.13 22.28 -20.26
C LEU A 120 6.07 23.10 -19.50
N LEU A 121 4.92 23.38 -20.13
CA LEU A 121 3.84 24.13 -19.48
C LEU A 121 3.34 23.37 -18.24
N PHE A 122 3.10 22.07 -18.38
CA PHE A 122 2.69 21.20 -17.28
C PHE A 122 3.71 21.20 -16.13
N ASP A 123 5.00 20.98 -16.45
CA ASP A 123 6.08 21.00 -15.45
C ASP A 123 6.15 22.36 -14.70
N LEU A 124 6.01 23.47 -15.42
CA LEU A 124 6.05 24.81 -14.82
C LEU A 124 4.79 25.10 -13.98
N GLN A 125 3.63 24.55 -14.33
CA GLN A 125 2.42 24.62 -13.51
C GLN A 125 2.59 23.83 -12.20
N GLU A 126 3.17 22.63 -12.25
CA GLU A 126 3.47 21.86 -11.03
C GLU A 126 4.47 22.60 -10.14
N ARG A 127 5.53 23.18 -10.73
CA ARG A 127 6.52 23.99 -10.02
C ARG A 127 5.92 25.26 -9.40
N LEU A 128 4.97 25.89 -10.08
CA LEU A 128 4.23 27.04 -9.56
C LEU A 128 3.43 26.66 -8.31
N GLN A 129 2.69 25.54 -8.38
CA GLN A 129 1.93 25.06 -7.24
C GLN A 129 2.84 24.67 -6.07
N ALA A 130 3.98 24.04 -6.35
CA ALA A 130 4.98 23.69 -5.34
C ALA A 130 5.52 24.93 -4.61
N TYR A 131 5.83 26.00 -5.35
CA TYR A 131 6.27 27.28 -4.80
C TYR A 131 5.20 27.94 -3.92
N TYR A 132 3.94 27.94 -4.36
CA TYR A 132 2.83 28.48 -3.58
C TYR A 132 2.62 27.73 -2.28
N LEU A 133 2.66 26.40 -2.32
CA LEU A 133 2.57 25.56 -1.13
C LEU A 133 3.75 25.78 -0.17
N GLU A 134 4.98 25.89 -0.68
CA GLU A 134 6.13 26.17 0.19
C GLU A 134 5.99 27.52 0.91
N SER A 135 5.49 28.54 0.20
CA SER A 135 5.18 29.84 0.78
C SER A 135 4.09 29.74 1.86
N ALA A 136 3.02 28.99 1.60
CA ALA A 136 1.96 28.73 2.56
C ALA A 136 2.47 27.97 3.80
N TYR A 137 3.35 26.98 3.63
CA TYR A 137 3.95 26.24 4.75
C TYR A 137 4.78 27.16 5.63
N LYS A 138 5.56 28.09 5.06
CA LYS A 138 6.35 29.06 5.84
C LYS A 138 5.44 29.94 6.71
N ILE A 139 4.30 30.39 6.16
CA ILE A 139 3.30 31.17 6.90
C ILE A 139 2.67 30.32 8.02
N CYS A 140 2.23 29.11 7.71
CA CYS A 140 1.61 28.22 8.70
C CYS A 140 2.57 27.83 9.81
N GLU A 141 3.86 27.65 9.50
CA GLU A 141 4.88 27.36 10.49
C GLU A 141 5.10 28.54 11.45
N GLN A 142 5.13 29.78 10.93
CA GLN A 142 5.19 30.98 11.77
C GLN A 142 3.96 31.09 12.69
N LYS A 143 2.76 30.88 12.14
CA LYS A 143 1.51 30.86 12.90
C LYS A 143 1.50 29.73 13.94
N ARG A 144 2.11 28.59 13.64
CA ARG A 144 2.27 27.46 14.58
C ARG A 144 3.16 27.81 15.76
N LEU A 145 4.29 28.47 15.52
CA LEU A 145 5.16 28.97 16.59
C LEU A 145 4.45 29.99 17.49
N GLN A 146 3.48 30.73 16.94
CA GLN A 146 2.62 31.67 17.65
C GLN A 146 1.39 31.02 18.29
N LYS A 147 1.21 29.70 18.16
CA LYS A 147 0.04 28.92 18.62
C LYS A 147 -1.30 29.33 18.01
N SER A 148 -1.31 30.08 16.90
CA SER A 148 -2.55 30.41 16.17
C SER A 148 -2.98 29.30 15.21
N ILE A 149 -2.04 28.44 14.80
CA ILE A 149 -2.29 27.17 14.11
C ILE A 149 -1.67 26.05 14.94
N LEU A 150 -2.34 24.90 14.98
CA LEU A 150 -1.89 23.71 15.71
C LEU A 150 -1.26 22.71 14.74
N ALA A 151 -1.93 22.42 13.63
CA ALA A 151 -1.48 21.49 12.59
C ALA A 151 -1.95 21.99 11.21
N TYR A 152 -1.31 21.54 10.13
CA TYR A 152 -1.69 21.92 8.77
C TYR A 152 -1.40 20.82 7.74
N SER A 153 -2.18 20.80 6.66
CA SER A 153 -2.03 19.85 5.56
C SER A 153 -0.78 20.10 4.72
N HIS A 154 -0.28 19.05 4.05
CA HIS A 154 0.85 19.20 3.15
C HIS A 154 0.87 18.18 2.00
N ARG A 155 1.76 18.42 1.05
CA ARG A 155 2.09 17.57 -0.11
C ARG A 155 3.60 17.40 -0.26
N LYS A 156 4.25 16.97 0.82
CA LYS A 156 5.71 16.75 0.85
C LYS A 156 5.98 15.29 0.50
N VAL A 157 7.04 15.03 -0.26
CA VAL A 157 7.47 13.67 -0.63
C VAL A 157 8.14 13.00 0.57
N GLY A 158 7.93 11.70 0.69
CA GLY A 158 8.58 10.85 1.67
C GLY A 158 8.03 11.02 3.08
N TRP A 159 8.80 10.51 4.03
CA TRP A 159 8.38 10.38 5.42
C TRP A 159 8.16 11.74 6.06
N GLY A 160 6.90 12.04 6.38
CA GLY A 160 6.47 13.11 7.25
C GLY A 160 5.90 12.51 8.52
N THR A 161 6.39 12.93 9.68
CA THR A 161 5.82 12.56 10.99
C THR A 161 5.72 13.77 11.92
N PRO A 162 5.16 14.91 11.47
CA PRO A 162 5.00 16.07 12.34
C PRO A 162 4.14 15.70 13.55
N LYS A 163 4.71 15.91 14.74
CA LYS A 163 4.03 15.77 16.02
C LYS A 163 3.44 17.13 16.41
N TYR A 164 2.16 17.14 16.73
CA TYR A 164 1.43 18.32 17.18
C TYR A 164 0.82 18.06 18.55
N GLU A 165 1.24 18.83 19.55
CA GLU A 165 0.66 18.81 20.89
C GLU A 165 -0.55 19.75 20.90
N LEU A 166 -1.75 19.17 21.01
CA LEU A 166 -2.99 19.95 21.00
C LEU A 166 -3.36 20.41 22.41
N ASN A 167 -3.10 19.56 23.41
CA ASN A 167 -3.18 19.90 24.83
C ASN A 167 -2.19 19.01 25.64
N PRO A 168 -1.98 19.23 26.96
CA PRO A 168 -1.00 18.49 27.75
C PRO A 168 -1.18 16.97 27.78
N ASN A 169 -2.40 16.47 27.55
CA ASN A 169 -2.71 15.05 27.57
C ASN A 169 -3.02 14.50 26.18
N PHE A 170 -2.96 15.31 25.12
CA PHE A 170 -3.40 14.90 23.78
C PHE A 170 -2.46 15.44 22.71
N SER A 171 -1.89 14.53 21.93
CA SER A 171 -1.09 14.87 20.76
C SER A 171 -1.45 14.00 19.57
N ILE A 172 -1.15 14.52 18.39
CA ILE A 172 -1.32 13.80 17.13
C ILE A 172 -0.02 13.76 16.34
N GLU A 173 0.18 12.68 15.60
CA GLU A 173 1.16 12.58 14.51
C GLU A 173 0.40 12.36 13.19
N LEU A 174 0.63 13.22 12.20
CA LEU A 174 0.08 13.05 10.85
C LEU A 174 1.15 12.39 9.98
N LYS A 175 1.12 11.06 9.89
CA LYS A 175 2.20 10.26 9.32
C LYS A 175 1.96 10.01 7.84
N THR A 176 2.89 10.40 6.99
CA THR A 176 2.80 10.24 5.54
C THR A 176 4.09 9.68 4.96
N ASN A 177 4.04 8.96 3.85
CA ASN A 177 5.20 8.69 2.99
C ASN A 177 4.84 8.86 1.50
N PHE A 178 4.25 10.00 1.16
CA PHE A 178 3.77 10.26 -0.19
C PHE A 178 4.88 10.11 -1.25
N GLY A 179 4.51 9.63 -2.42
CA GLY A 179 5.46 9.50 -3.54
C GLY A 179 6.21 8.16 -3.61
N TYR A 180 5.74 7.15 -2.90
CA TYR A 180 6.34 5.81 -2.81
C TYR A 180 5.49 4.73 -3.50
N GLY A 181 4.58 5.11 -4.41
CA GLY A 181 3.78 4.14 -5.15
C GLY A 181 2.81 3.38 -4.24
N TYR A 182 2.70 2.07 -4.46
CA TYR A 182 1.79 1.16 -3.76
C TYR A 182 2.03 1.04 -2.24
N VAL A 183 3.21 1.45 -1.73
CA VAL A 183 3.52 1.44 -0.28
C VAL A 183 3.35 2.82 0.37
N SER A 184 2.79 3.79 -0.36
CA SER A 184 2.44 5.09 0.20
C SER A 184 1.29 4.95 1.23
N TYR A 185 1.31 5.76 2.27
CA TYR A 185 0.35 5.77 3.36
C TYR A 185 0.09 7.18 3.86
N PHE A 186 -1.09 7.34 4.47
CA PHE A 186 -1.50 8.52 5.20
C PHE A 186 -2.26 8.11 6.46
N TYR A 187 -1.65 8.33 7.61
CA TYR A 187 -2.17 7.92 8.91
C TYR A 187 -2.30 9.11 9.86
N THR A 188 -3.34 9.07 10.70
CA THR A 188 -3.35 9.82 11.95
C THR A 188 -3.00 8.87 13.07
N ARG A 189 -2.07 9.27 13.95
CA ARG A 189 -1.83 8.60 15.23
C ARG A 189 -2.16 9.57 16.35
N ILE A 190 -3.03 9.16 17.26
CA ILE A 190 -3.42 9.89 18.46
C ILE A 190 -2.67 9.28 19.64
N LYS A 191 -2.15 10.15 20.49
CA LYS A 191 -1.63 9.78 21.80
C LYS A 191 -2.40 10.54 22.87
N TYR A 192 -3.01 9.80 23.81
CA TYR A 192 -3.77 10.32 24.94
C TYR A 192 -3.16 9.85 26.26
N LYS A 193 -2.80 10.77 27.16
CA LYS A 193 -2.11 10.48 28.44
C LYS A 193 -0.92 9.52 28.26
N GLU A 194 -0.09 9.80 27.25
CA GLU A 194 1.04 8.97 26.79
C GLU A 194 0.71 7.58 26.19
N LEU A 195 -0.57 7.22 26.10
CA LEU A 195 -1.04 5.98 25.48
C LEU A 195 -1.36 6.18 24.00
N ASP A 196 -0.86 5.29 23.15
CA ASP A 196 -1.22 5.28 21.73
C ASP A 196 -2.63 4.72 21.56
N ILE A 197 -3.53 5.49 20.92
CA ILE A 197 -4.86 5.00 20.54
C ILE A 197 -4.71 4.08 19.33
N ILE A 198 -5.15 2.83 19.44
CA ILE A 198 -4.97 1.79 18.43
C ILE A 198 -6.35 1.29 17.96
N PRO A 199 -6.60 1.18 16.64
CA PRO A 199 -7.84 0.65 16.11
C PRO A 199 -7.76 -0.87 16.11
N PHE A 200 -7.90 -1.48 17.29
CA PHE A 200 -7.81 -2.93 17.44
C PHE A 200 -8.80 -3.68 16.53
N SER A 201 -9.94 -3.07 16.22
CA SER A 201 -10.93 -3.66 15.33
C SER A 201 -10.45 -3.84 13.89
N ASP A 202 -9.42 -3.11 13.43
CA ASP A 202 -8.83 -3.31 12.09
C ASP A 202 -8.24 -4.72 11.93
N TRP A 203 -7.91 -5.42 13.03
CA TRP A 203 -7.51 -6.82 12.99
C TRP A 203 -8.61 -7.75 12.44
N ILE A 204 -9.86 -7.41 12.71
CA ILE A 204 -11.06 -8.15 12.29
C ILE A 204 -11.57 -7.63 10.95
N LEU A 205 -11.57 -6.31 10.77
CA LEU A 205 -12.16 -5.68 9.58
C LEU A 205 -11.40 -6.01 8.30
N TYR A 206 -10.10 -6.26 8.35
CA TYR A 206 -9.30 -6.56 7.16
C TYR A 206 -8.85 -8.02 7.16
N GLU A 207 -9.08 -8.73 6.04
CA GLU A 207 -8.68 -10.14 5.89
C GLU A 207 -7.17 -10.28 6.11
N LYS A 208 -6.39 -9.48 5.38
CA LYS A 208 -4.92 -9.44 5.45
C LYS A 208 -4.51 -8.20 6.23
N ALA A 209 -4.25 -8.38 7.51
CA ALA A 209 -3.80 -7.33 8.41
C ALA A 209 -2.55 -7.78 9.15
N HIS A 210 -1.67 -6.84 9.49
CA HIS A 210 -0.48 -7.14 10.28
C HIS A 210 -0.45 -6.29 11.54
N LEU A 211 -0.15 -6.93 12.67
CA LEU A 211 -0.07 -6.26 13.97
C LEU A 211 0.89 -5.07 13.93
N PHE A 212 2.10 -5.25 13.38
CA PHE A 212 3.12 -4.20 13.30
C PHE A 212 2.65 -2.97 12.50
N GLU A 213 1.64 -3.13 11.65
CA GLU A 213 1.04 -2.05 10.90
C GLU A 213 -0.05 -1.36 11.75
N ILE A 214 -1.00 -2.14 12.31
CA ILE A 214 -2.13 -1.64 13.11
C ILE A 214 -1.66 -0.76 14.27
N ILE A 215 -0.61 -1.16 14.99
CA ILE A 215 -0.12 -0.39 16.15
C ILE A 215 0.54 0.96 15.79
N ARG A 216 0.67 1.30 14.50
CA ARG A 216 1.36 2.52 14.04
C ARG A 216 0.45 3.72 13.82
N TYR A 217 -0.87 3.52 13.86
CA TYR A 217 -1.88 4.52 13.57
C TYR A 217 -3.11 4.37 14.48
N SER A 218 -3.93 5.42 14.50
CA SER A 218 -5.27 5.44 15.07
C SER A 218 -6.35 5.50 13.99
N ALA A 219 -6.02 6.06 12.81
CA ALA A 219 -6.87 6.03 11.63
C ALA A 219 -6.04 6.01 10.33
N LYS A 220 -6.57 5.30 9.32
CA LYS A 220 -6.06 5.28 7.93
C LYS A 220 -6.91 6.15 7.02
N HIS A 221 -6.21 6.90 6.17
CA HIS A 221 -6.78 7.86 5.24
C HIS A 221 -6.41 7.52 3.80
N GLN A 222 -7.27 7.88 2.86
CA GLN A 222 -6.96 7.72 1.43
C GLN A 222 -5.83 8.68 1.02
N LEU A 223 -5.07 8.31 -0.02
CA LEU A 223 -3.99 9.13 -0.56
C LEU A 223 -4.51 10.22 -1.50
N LYS A 224 -5.36 11.10 -0.98
CA LYS A 224 -6.00 12.19 -1.70
C LYS A 224 -5.91 13.48 -0.89
N ASN A 225 -6.04 14.65 -1.55
CA ASN A 225 -5.97 15.93 -0.84
C ASN A 225 -7.15 16.11 0.12
N GLU A 226 -8.32 15.61 -0.28
CA GLU A 226 -9.57 15.69 0.47
C GLU A 226 -9.44 14.98 1.82
N SER A 227 -8.71 13.87 1.89
CA SER A 227 -8.52 13.11 3.13
C SER A 227 -7.75 13.86 4.23
N TRP A 228 -7.16 15.02 3.95
CA TRP A 228 -6.68 15.91 5.00
C TRP A 228 -7.80 16.47 5.86
N ILE A 229 -9.00 16.71 5.31
CA ILE A 229 -10.14 17.12 6.12
C ILE A 229 -10.52 15.99 7.08
N GLU A 230 -10.66 14.76 6.57
CA GLU A 230 -10.98 13.57 7.37
C GLU A 230 -9.97 13.37 8.50
N ALA A 231 -8.67 13.50 8.20
CA ALA A 231 -7.60 13.36 9.18
C ALA A 231 -7.64 14.42 10.29
N LEU A 232 -7.88 15.68 9.93
CA LEU A 232 -7.94 16.78 10.89
C LEU A 232 -9.26 16.78 11.67
N GLU A 233 -10.39 16.42 11.05
CA GLU A 233 -11.68 16.26 11.72
C GLU A 233 -11.66 15.11 12.72
N TYR A 234 -11.10 13.95 12.33
CA TYR A 234 -10.89 12.84 13.25
C TYR A 234 -10.07 13.27 14.48
N SER A 235 -9.00 14.04 14.25
CA SER A 235 -8.13 14.56 15.31
C SER A 235 -8.86 15.58 16.20
N ARG A 236 -9.64 16.49 15.60
CA ARG A 236 -10.48 17.49 16.28
C ARG A 236 -11.49 16.80 17.18
N ASP A 237 -12.24 15.85 16.64
CA ASP A 237 -13.34 15.18 17.34
C ASP A 237 -12.81 14.37 18.52
N ALA A 238 -11.70 13.65 18.33
CA ALA A 238 -11.04 12.93 19.40
C ALA A 238 -10.50 13.87 20.51
N CYS A 239 -9.82 14.96 20.13
CA CYS A 239 -9.28 15.92 21.09
C CYS A 239 -10.41 16.60 21.89
N ASN A 240 -11.44 17.10 21.20
CA ASN A 240 -12.55 17.79 21.85
C ASN A 240 -13.36 16.85 22.76
N LEU A 241 -13.59 15.61 22.33
CA LEU A 241 -14.27 14.62 23.17
C LEU A 241 -13.43 14.34 24.42
N SER A 242 -12.10 14.20 24.30
CA SER A 242 -11.23 13.99 25.46
C SER A 242 -11.24 15.13 26.48
N LEU A 243 -11.57 16.36 26.06
CA LEU A 243 -11.67 17.55 26.91
C LEU A 243 -13.07 17.72 27.52
N THR A 244 -14.11 17.34 26.79
CA THR A 244 -15.51 17.60 27.16
C THR A 244 -16.17 16.43 27.87
N ASP A 245 -15.81 15.20 27.51
CA ASP A 245 -16.34 13.96 28.09
C ASP A 245 -15.28 12.85 27.96
N GLU A 246 -14.40 12.76 28.96
CA GLU A 246 -13.34 11.74 29.01
C GLU A 246 -13.92 10.32 28.98
N ILE A 247 -15.07 10.08 29.61
CA ILE A 247 -15.70 8.75 29.66
C ILE A 247 -16.15 8.35 28.24
N ALA A 248 -16.80 9.26 27.51
CA ALA A 248 -17.20 9.01 26.13
C ALA A 248 -15.99 8.85 25.20
N PHE A 249 -14.91 9.59 25.43
CA PHE A 249 -13.65 9.43 24.69
C PHE A 249 -13.06 8.02 24.88
N VAL A 250 -12.86 7.60 26.14
CA VAL A 250 -12.32 6.28 26.47
C VAL A 250 -13.23 5.18 25.92
N ARG A 251 -14.55 5.34 26.04
CA ARG A 251 -15.50 4.39 25.47
C ARG A 251 -15.31 4.23 23.96
N LYS A 252 -15.35 5.34 23.21
CA LYS A 252 -15.31 5.33 21.74
C LYS A 252 -13.99 4.82 21.17
N TYR A 253 -12.86 5.30 21.71
CA TYR A 253 -11.54 5.10 21.11
C TYR A 253 -10.73 3.96 21.73
N VAL A 254 -11.19 3.39 22.85
CA VAL A 254 -10.52 2.28 23.53
C VAL A 254 -11.46 1.09 23.71
N ILE A 255 -12.54 1.27 24.49
CA ILE A 255 -13.44 0.16 24.86
C ILE A 255 -14.13 -0.43 23.62
N ASP A 256 -14.74 0.41 22.78
CA ASP A 256 -15.48 -0.05 21.61
C ASP A 256 -14.56 -0.68 20.56
N GLU A 257 -13.29 -0.25 20.48
CA GLU A 257 -12.27 -0.89 19.62
C GLU A 257 -11.90 -2.30 20.12
N CYS A 258 -11.66 -2.44 21.43
CA CYS A 258 -11.42 -3.74 22.05
C CYS A 258 -12.63 -4.66 21.91
N GLU A 259 -13.84 -4.17 22.17
CA GLU A 259 -15.09 -4.93 22.08
C GLU A 259 -15.34 -5.45 20.67
N ARG A 260 -15.18 -4.59 19.65
CA ARG A 260 -15.27 -4.99 18.24
C ARG A 260 -14.24 -6.06 17.89
N MET A 261 -13.01 -5.93 18.39
CA MET A 261 -11.97 -6.92 18.13
C MET A 261 -12.35 -8.28 18.73
N VAL A 262 -12.69 -8.35 20.02
CA VAL A 262 -12.97 -9.63 20.67
C VAL A 262 -14.26 -10.28 20.17
N SER A 263 -15.30 -9.49 19.88
CA SER A 263 -16.53 -10.02 19.26
C SER A 263 -16.25 -10.62 17.89
N GLY A 264 -15.40 -9.96 17.09
CA GLY A 264 -14.97 -10.49 15.79
C GLY A 264 -14.15 -11.79 15.90
N LEU A 265 -13.28 -11.91 16.91
CA LEU A 265 -12.55 -13.17 17.15
C LEU A 265 -13.50 -14.30 17.53
N GLU A 266 -14.51 -14.01 18.35
CA GLU A 266 -15.55 -14.96 18.73
C GLU A 266 -16.37 -15.41 17.50
N GLU A 267 -16.73 -14.49 16.61
CA GLU A 267 -17.39 -14.80 15.34
C GLU A 267 -16.53 -15.69 14.42
N PHE A 268 -15.21 -15.48 14.40
CA PHE A 268 -14.30 -16.29 13.59
C PHE A 268 -14.17 -17.75 14.07
N LEU A 269 -14.43 -18.03 15.35
CA LEU A 269 -14.42 -19.41 15.87
C LEU A 269 -15.50 -20.29 15.24
N ASP A 270 -16.69 -19.72 15.04
CA ASP A 270 -17.89 -20.49 14.67
C ASP A 270 -18.30 -20.26 13.20
N GLY A 271 -17.90 -19.14 12.60
CA GLY A 271 -18.26 -18.78 11.23
C GLY A 271 -17.37 -19.41 10.14
N GLU A 272 -17.90 -19.40 8.92
CA GLU A 272 -17.22 -19.78 7.66
C GLU A 272 -17.41 -18.72 6.55
N LYS A 273 -18.22 -17.69 6.83
CA LYS A 273 -18.51 -16.56 5.94
C LYS A 273 -18.24 -15.28 6.69
N PHE A 274 -17.37 -14.45 6.14
CA PHE A 274 -16.86 -13.26 6.81
C PHE A 274 -16.99 -12.06 5.90
N LYS A 275 -17.12 -10.88 6.51
CA LYS A 275 -17.11 -9.60 5.80
C LYS A 275 -15.82 -8.88 6.11
N PHE A 276 -15.04 -8.61 5.07
CA PHE A 276 -13.80 -7.84 5.19
C PHE A 276 -13.90 -6.55 4.38
N LEU A 277 -13.19 -5.53 4.82
CA LEU A 277 -12.98 -4.30 4.09
C LEU A 277 -11.76 -4.45 3.17
N ASN A 278 -11.86 -3.89 1.97
CA ASN A 278 -10.70 -3.63 1.13
C ASN A 278 -10.09 -2.25 1.48
N TRP A 279 -9.01 -1.86 0.79
CA TRP A 279 -8.33 -0.57 1.00
C TRP A 279 -9.21 0.66 0.71
N GLU A 280 -10.29 0.50 -0.06
CA GLU A 280 -11.30 1.54 -0.34
C GLU A 280 -12.40 1.59 0.73
N LYS A 281 -12.30 0.76 1.78
CA LYS A 281 -13.33 0.57 2.81
C LYS A 281 -14.64 -0.01 2.25
N ILE A 282 -14.57 -0.74 1.14
CA ILE A 282 -15.69 -1.49 0.57
C ILE A 282 -15.69 -2.88 1.17
N SER A 283 -16.86 -3.31 1.66
CA SER A 283 -17.04 -4.64 2.25
C SER A 283 -17.18 -5.71 1.17
N THR A 284 -16.46 -6.81 1.34
CA THR A 284 -16.50 -8.02 0.51
C THR A 284 -16.78 -9.25 1.36
N ASP A 285 -17.70 -10.09 0.89
CA ASP A 285 -17.99 -11.38 1.50
C ASP A 285 -16.91 -12.41 1.09
N VAL A 286 -16.34 -13.09 2.07
CA VAL A 286 -15.32 -14.13 1.88
C VAL A 286 -15.77 -15.41 2.57
N HIS A 287 -15.81 -16.50 1.81
CA HIS A 287 -16.09 -17.83 2.34
C HIS A 287 -14.78 -18.60 2.49
N LYS A 288 -14.60 -19.29 3.63
CA LYS A 288 -13.44 -20.13 3.90
C LYS A 288 -13.91 -21.50 4.39
N GLU A 289 -13.27 -22.55 3.90
CA GLU A 289 -13.60 -23.94 4.23
C GLU A 289 -12.33 -24.81 4.33
N GLY A 290 -12.46 -26.00 4.90
CA GLY A 290 -11.36 -26.97 5.03
C GLY A 290 -10.12 -26.40 5.72
N HIS A 291 -8.93 -26.80 5.23
CA HIS A 291 -7.64 -26.37 5.78
C HIS A 291 -7.50 -24.85 5.82
N ASN A 292 -8.00 -24.14 4.80
CA ASN A 292 -7.91 -22.68 4.69
C ASN A 292 -8.71 -21.97 5.80
N LEU A 293 -9.83 -22.55 6.25
CA LEU A 293 -10.61 -21.99 7.37
C LEU A 293 -9.84 -22.15 8.69
N ILE A 294 -9.25 -23.32 8.92
CA ILE A 294 -8.51 -23.58 10.16
C ILE A 294 -7.22 -22.76 10.21
N GLU A 295 -6.49 -22.65 9.10
CA GLU A 295 -5.33 -21.77 8.97
C GLU A 295 -5.70 -20.31 9.27
N PHE A 296 -6.78 -19.80 8.67
CA PHE A 296 -7.27 -18.45 8.90
C PHE A 296 -7.63 -18.21 10.37
N ARG A 297 -8.33 -19.16 11.01
CA ARG A 297 -8.63 -19.09 12.45
C ARG A 297 -7.36 -19.05 13.28
N GLY A 298 -6.38 -19.90 12.97
CA GLY A 298 -5.07 -19.89 13.61
C GLY A 298 -4.41 -18.53 13.51
N GLU A 299 -4.32 -17.96 12.31
CA GLU A 299 -3.74 -16.64 12.06
C GLU A 299 -4.41 -15.55 12.90
N LYS A 300 -5.74 -15.43 12.78
CA LYS A 300 -6.49 -14.36 13.43
C LYS A 300 -6.48 -14.47 14.95
N LEU A 301 -6.69 -15.66 15.49
CA LEU A 301 -6.83 -15.82 16.93
C LEU A 301 -5.47 -15.79 17.63
N SER A 302 -4.46 -16.50 17.12
CA SER A 302 -3.13 -16.48 17.72
C SER A 302 -2.45 -15.12 17.54
N GLY A 303 -2.67 -14.45 16.41
CA GLY A 303 -2.14 -13.11 16.18
C GLY A 303 -2.71 -12.06 17.15
N ALA A 304 -3.94 -12.27 17.65
CA ALA A 304 -4.56 -11.37 18.62
C ALA A 304 -3.83 -11.31 19.97
N LEU A 305 -3.13 -12.39 20.36
CA LEU A 305 -2.32 -12.43 21.57
C LEU A 305 -1.24 -11.33 21.59
N GLY A 306 -0.73 -10.94 20.41
CA GLY A 306 0.25 -9.86 20.30
C GLY A 306 -0.30 -8.48 20.66
N PHE A 307 -1.62 -8.27 20.66
CA PHE A 307 -2.22 -7.00 21.07
C PHE A 307 -2.37 -6.86 22.59
N ILE A 308 -2.28 -7.95 23.35
CA ILE A 308 -2.54 -7.95 24.80
C ILE A 308 -1.62 -6.97 25.54
N GLU A 309 -0.33 -6.91 25.17
CA GLU A 309 0.61 -5.95 25.76
C GLU A 309 0.13 -4.50 25.58
N LYS A 310 -0.44 -4.17 24.42
CA LYS A 310 -0.97 -2.83 24.14
C LYS A 310 -2.31 -2.57 24.83
N ILE A 311 -3.19 -3.57 24.90
CA ILE A 311 -4.49 -3.48 25.59
C ILE A 311 -4.28 -3.22 27.09
N ILE A 312 -3.35 -3.94 27.74
CA ILE A 312 -3.09 -3.80 29.17
C ILE A 312 -2.61 -2.39 29.55
N GLN A 313 -1.97 -1.65 28.65
CA GLN A 313 -1.53 -0.27 28.93
C GLN A 313 -2.71 0.66 29.29
N PHE A 314 -3.93 0.32 28.85
CA PHE A 314 -5.15 1.07 29.12
C PHE A 314 -5.78 0.76 30.49
N ASP A 315 -5.29 -0.20 31.27
CA ASP A 315 -5.83 -0.56 32.62
C ASP A 315 -5.82 0.63 33.59
N LYS A 316 -5.02 1.66 33.31
CA LYS A 316 -4.96 2.91 34.06
C LYS A 316 -6.15 3.84 33.83
N ILE A 317 -6.87 3.69 32.71
CA ILE A 317 -7.93 4.60 32.29
C ILE A 317 -9.24 3.88 31.93
N ALA A 318 -9.24 2.56 31.83
CA ALA A 318 -10.40 1.76 31.46
C ALA A 318 -10.31 0.34 32.02
N GLU A 319 -11.45 -0.33 32.24
CA GLU A 319 -11.48 -1.73 32.61
C GLU A 319 -11.23 -2.61 31.38
N ILE A 320 -10.02 -3.20 31.29
CA ILE A 320 -9.58 -3.94 30.08
C ILE A 320 -9.43 -5.45 30.26
N LYS A 321 -9.51 -5.94 31.50
CA LYS A 321 -9.12 -7.31 31.85
C LYS A 321 -10.03 -8.35 31.18
N GLU A 322 -11.31 -8.03 31.04
CA GLU A 322 -12.26 -8.92 30.38
C GLU A 322 -11.95 -9.12 28.89
N PHE A 323 -11.43 -8.10 28.19
CA PHE A 323 -11.01 -8.25 26.79
C PHE A 323 -9.82 -9.21 26.66
N VAL A 324 -8.83 -9.08 27.54
CA VAL A 324 -7.67 -9.98 27.57
C VAL A 324 -8.13 -11.42 27.77
N LYS A 325 -9.01 -11.64 28.75
CA LYS A 325 -9.58 -12.96 29.02
C LYS A 325 -10.35 -13.53 27.82
N ARG A 326 -11.15 -12.73 27.12
CA ARG A 326 -11.88 -13.17 25.91
C ARG A 326 -10.94 -13.57 24.78
N ILE A 327 -9.83 -12.84 24.58
CA ILE A 327 -8.79 -13.22 23.59
C ILE A 327 -8.16 -14.57 23.97
N GLU A 328 -7.81 -14.74 25.24
CA GLU A 328 -7.24 -15.99 25.76
C GLU A 328 -8.20 -17.17 25.57
N MET A 329 -9.47 -17.01 25.93
CA MET A 329 -10.50 -18.02 25.75
C MET A 329 -10.69 -18.41 24.28
N CYS A 330 -10.58 -17.46 23.34
CA CYS A 330 -10.61 -17.78 21.92
C CYS A 330 -9.42 -18.65 21.51
N ASN A 331 -8.23 -18.34 22.04
CA ASN A 331 -7.01 -19.09 21.75
C ASN A 331 -7.04 -20.50 22.34
N GLU A 332 -7.53 -20.67 23.57
CA GLU A 332 -7.75 -21.98 24.18
C GLU A 332 -8.72 -22.84 23.34
N LYS A 333 -9.74 -22.24 22.74
CA LYS A 333 -10.71 -22.94 21.88
C LYS A 333 -10.15 -23.32 20.51
N VAL A 334 -9.31 -22.48 19.90
CA VAL A 334 -8.79 -22.74 18.56
C VAL A 334 -7.63 -23.74 18.57
N GLN A 335 -6.82 -23.76 19.62
CA GLN A 335 -5.67 -24.66 19.75
C GLN A 335 -5.99 -26.14 19.46
N PRO A 336 -7.02 -26.77 20.07
CA PRO A 336 -7.35 -28.17 19.75
C PRO A 336 -7.82 -28.35 18.30
N MET A 337 -8.40 -27.32 17.66
CA MET A 337 -8.75 -27.37 16.24
C MET A 337 -7.49 -27.41 15.38
N LEU A 338 -6.50 -26.56 15.69
CA LEU A 338 -5.21 -26.51 15.02
C LEU A 338 -4.43 -27.82 15.18
N THR A 339 -4.36 -28.37 16.39
CA THR A 339 -3.70 -29.67 16.64
C THR A 339 -4.34 -30.81 15.86
N LYS A 340 -5.67 -30.85 15.80
CA LYS A 340 -6.39 -31.87 15.02
C LYS A 340 -6.10 -31.72 13.53
N GLU A 341 -6.09 -30.49 13.03
CA GLU A 341 -5.86 -30.21 11.62
C GLU A 341 -4.44 -30.56 11.17
N ASP A 342 -3.44 -30.25 11.99
CA ASP A 342 -2.05 -30.65 11.76
C ASP A 342 -1.92 -32.17 11.56
N LEU A 343 -2.61 -32.97 12.38
CA LEU A 343 -2.64 -34.44 12.23
C LEU A 343 -3.32 -34.88 10.94
N LEU A 344 -4.40 -34.22 10.52
CA LEU A 344 -5.10 -34.52 9.28
C LEU A 344 -4.22 -34.22 8.06
N ILE A 345 -3.58 -33.05 8.03
CA ILE A 345 -2.67 -32.67 6.95
C ILE A 345 -1.48 -33.64 6.87
N LYS A 346 -0.91 -34.05 8.02
CA LYS A 346 0.17 -35.06 8.07
C LYS A 346 -0.25 -36.38 7.44
N GLN A 347 -1.47 -36.85 7.69
CA GLN A 347 -2.00 -38.07 7.08
C GLN A 347 -2.21 -37.91 5.57
N GLU A 348 -2.75 -36.78 5.13
CA GLU A 348 -2.96 -36.51 3.70
C GLU A 348 -1.62 -36.44 2.94
N LEU A 349 -0.63 -35.74 3.49
CA LEU A 349 0.71 -35.66 2.91
C LEU A 349 1.34 -37.03 2.74
N VAL A 350 1.19 -37.96 3.70
CA VAL A 350 1.69 -39.33 3.58
C VAL A 350 1.10 -40.04 2.35
N GLU A 351 -0.20 -39.88 2.08
CA GLU A 351 -0.83 -40.48 0.90
C GLU A 351 -0.38 -39.80 -0.40
N LEU A 352 -0.27 -38.47 -0.42
CA LEU A 352 0.20 -37.73 -1.60
C LEU A 352 1.65 -38.06 -1.96
N TYR A 353 2.54 -38.24 -0.96
CA TYR A 353 3.92 -38.64 -1.22
C TYR A 353 4.02 -40.05 -1.80
N LYS A 354 3.16 -41.00 -1.39
CA LYS A 354 3.11 -42.32 -2.02
C LYS A 354 2.78 -42.22 -3.51
N ILE A 355 1.86 -41.32 -3.88
CA ILE A 355 1.52 -41.06 -5.29
C ILE A 355 2.70 -40.40 -6.01
N LEU A 356 3.35 -39.43 -5.36
CA LEU A 356 4.50 -38.71 -5.91
C LEU A 356 5.68 -39.65 -6.17
N ASP A 357 5.95 -40.61 -5.27
CA ASP A 357 7.03 -41.59 -5.41
C ASP A 357 6.87 -42.48 -6.65
N VAL A 358 5.62 -42.74 -7.07
CA VAL A 358 5.32 -43.46 -8.32
C VAL A 358 5.41 -42.53 -9.53
N LEU A 359 4.85 -41.32 -9.44
CA LEU A 359 4.72 -40.41 -10.57
C LEU A 359 6.05 -39.73 -10.94
N LYS A 360 6.86 -39.37 -9.95
CA LYS A 360 8.13 -38.66 -10.11
C LYS A 360 9.10 -39.37 -11.07
N PRO A 361 9.43 -40.67 -10.92
CA PRO A 361 10.35 -41.33 -11.84
C PRO A 361 9.79 -41.40 -13.28
N ILE A 362 8.47 -41.54 -13.44
CA ILE A 362 7.81 -41.53 -14.76
C ILE A 362 7.98 -40.16 -15.41
N TYR A 363 7.68 -39.09 -14.68
CA TYR A 363 7.83 -37.73 -15.17
C TYR A 363 9.29 -37.39 -15.49
N GLU A 364 10.25 -37.77 -14.64
CA GLU A 364 11.68 -37.53 -14.85
C GLU A 364 12.21 -38.24 -16.10
N ASP A 365 11.74 -39.47 -16.40
CA ASP A 365 12.07 -40.16 -17.65
C ASP A 365 11.50 -39.43 -18.87
N LEU A 366 10.21 -39.07 -18.81
CA LEU A 366 9.56 -38.34 -19.89
C LEU A 366 10.20 -36.97 -20.12
N GLU A 367 10.63 -36.25 -19.08
CA GLU A 367 11.31 -34.95 -19.20
C GLU A 367 12.72 -35.08 -19.81
N LYS A 368 13.45 -36.14 -19.48
CA LYS A 368 14.72 -36.47 -20.15
C LYS A 368 14.51 -36.72 -21.64
N ARG A 369 13.49 -37.52 -22.00
CA ARG A 369 13.11 -37.77 -23.39
C ARG A 369 12.66 -36.48 -24.09
N ASN A 370 11.89 -35.63 -23.41
CA ASN A 370 11.48 -34.32 -23.93
C ASN A 370 12.70 -33.48 -24.29
N THR A 371 13.69 -33.42 -23.39
CA THR A 371 14.94 -32.69 -23.61
C THR A 371 15.72 -33.22 -24.82
N VAL A 372 15.72 -34.54 -25.04
CA VAL A 372 16.31 -35.13 -26.26
C VAL A 372 15.58 -34.65 -27.50
N TYR A 373 14.24 -34.69 -27.52
CA TYR A 373 13.45 -34.21 -28.65
C TYR A 373 13.63 -32.71 -28.90
N GLU A 374 13.66 -31.87 -27.88
CA GLU A 374 13.91 -30.43 -28.00
C GLU A 374 15.31 -30.15 -28.60
N ASN A 375 16.33 -30.90 -28.19
CA ASN A 375 17.67 -30.80 -28.78
C ASN A 375 17.69 -31.25 -30.25
N LEU A 376 16.98 -32.32 -30.60
CA LEU A 376 16.86 -32.78 -31.99
C LEU A 376 16.09 -31.76 -32.85
N LYS A 377 14.99 -31.17 -32.32
CA LYS A 377 14.25 -30.08 -32.97
C LYS A 377 15.12 -28.87 -33.20
N SER A 378 15.92 -28.47 -32.21
CA SER A 378 16.86 -27.36 -32.34
C SER A 378 17.90 -27.63 -33.44
N LYS A 379 18.48 -28.83 -33.48
CA LYS A 379 19.44 -29.21 -34.54
C LYS A 379 18.80 -29.21 -35.93
N LEU A 380 17.57 -29.70 -36.06
CA LEU A 380 16.82 -29.67 -37.33
C LEU A 380 16.54 -28.22 -37.76
N ARG A 381 16.13 -27.36 -36.82
CA ARG A 381 15.97 -25.92 -37.05
C ARG A 381 17.25 -25.27 -37.54
N ASP A 382 18.37 -25.50 -36.87
CA ASP A 382 19.66 -24.92 -37.23
C ASP A 382 20.12 -25.39 -38.62
N LYS A 383 19.87 -26.66 -38.95
CA LYS A 383 20.13 -27.20 -40.29
C LYS A 383 19.27 -26.53 -41.37
N MET A 384 17.96 -26.38 -41.14
CA MET A 384 17.06 -25.70 -42.09
C MET A 384 17.48 -24.24 -42.34
N ILE A 385 18.04 -23.57 -41.34
CA ILE A 385 18.60 -22.21 -41.48
C ILE A 385 19.92 -22.24 -42.24
N ALA A 386 20.82 -23.18 -41.92
CA ALA A 386 22.12 -23.33 -42.60
C ALA A 386 21.96 -23.67 -44.10
N ASP A 387 20.97 -24.50 -44.42
CA ASP A 387 20.60 -24.89 -45.78
C ASP A 387 19.85 -23.76 -46.55
N LYS A 388 19.68 -22.58 -45.91
CA LYS A 388 19.01 -21.37 -46.44
C LYS A 388 17.54 -21.58 -46.83
N GLU A 389 16.88 -22.61 -46.30
CA GLU A 389 15.45 -22.84 -46.51
C GLU A 389 14.60 -21.77 -45.81
N PHE A 390 15.08 -21.31 -44.65
CA PHE A 390 14.45 -20.25 -43.85
C PHE A 390 15.50 -19.31 -43.28
N THR A 391 15.06 -18.14 -42.82
CA THR A 391 15.91 -17.20 -42.06
C THR A 391 15.53 -17.22 -40.59
N ILE A 392 16.44 -16.76 -39.71
CA ILE A 392 16.15 -16.62 -38.27
C ILE A 392 14.91 -15.74 -38.03
N PHE A 393 14.70 -14.72 -38.87
CA PHE A 393 13.61 -13.74 -38.72
C PHE A 393 12.30 -14.17 -39.39
N ASN A 394 12.32 -15.21 -40.23
CA ASN A 394 11.14 -15.71 -40.95
C ASN A 394 11.17 -17.25 -40.98
N PHE A 395 11.17 -17.86 -39.78
CA PHE A 395 11.25 -19.30 -39.62
C PHE A 395 9.85 -19.91 -39.53
N ASN A 396 9.57 -20.96 -40.32
CA ASN A 396 8.29 -21.65 -40.30
C ASN A 396 8.31 -22.81 -39.28
N TYR A 397 7.67 -22.59 -38.13
CA TYR A 397 7.58 -23.59 -37.06
C TYR A 397 6.64 -24.76 -37.38
N GLU A 398 5.61 -24.56 -38.20
CA GLU A 398 4.71 -25.64 -38.61
C GLU A 398 5.42 -26.66 -39.51
N GLU A 399 6.25 -26.16 -40.43
CA GLU A 399 7.05 -27.01 -41.31
C GLU A 399 8.16 -27.76 -40.53
N LEU A 400 8.79 -27.10 -39.55
CA LEU A 400 9.72 -27.76 -38.62
C LEU A 400 9.02 -28.89 -37.87
N GLU A 401 7.84 -28.63 -37.31
CA GLU A 401 7.06 -29.62 -36.55
C GLU A 401 6.68 -30.81 -37.44
N LYS A 402 6.22 -30.55 -38.67
CA LYS A 402 5.86 -31.59 -39.64
C LYS A 402 7.07 -32.48 -39.99
N ARG A 403 8.19 -31.89 -40.40
CA ARG A 403 9.41 -32.64 -40.74
C ARG A 403 9.97 -33.39 -39.54
N PHE A 404 9.86 -32.80 -38.36
CA PHE A 404 10.31 -33.45 -37.13
C PHE A 404 9.50 -34.72 -36.83
N LYS A 405 8.17 -34.67 -37.00
CA LYS A 405 7.28 -35.83 -36.87
C LYS A 405 7.53 -36.89 -37.94
N GLU A 406 7.82 -36.49 -39.17
CA GLU A 406 8.21 -37.41 -40.25
C GLU A 406 9.51 -38.15 -39.92
N GLN A 407 10.50 -37.46 -39.32
CA GLN A 407 11.78 -38.04 -38.91
C GLN A 407 11.73 -38.82 -37.60
N ASN A 408 10.76 -38.53 -36.72
CA ASN A 408 10.59 -39.14 -35.40
C ASN A 408 9.11 -39.49 -35.15
N PRO A 409 8.55 -40.52 -35.81
CA PRO A 409 7.12 -40.84 -35.70
C PRO A 409 6.65 -41.16 -34.28
N GLU A 410 7.54 -41.66 -33.42
CA GLU A 410 7.25 -41.96 -32.02
C GLU A 410 7.05 -40.69 -31.16
N TYR A 411 7.53 -39.53 -31.62
CA TYR A 411 7.31 -38.24 -30.97
C TYR A 411 5.82 -37.89 -30.89
N GLU A 412 5.03 -38.28 -31.89
CA GLU A 412 3.59 -37.97 -31.93
C GLU A 412 2.81 -38.66 -30.80
N LYS A 413 3.24 -39.85 -30.37
CA LYS A 413 2.66 -40.55 -29.20
C LYS A 413 3.21 -40.02 -27.88
N PHE A 414 4.47 -39.56 -27.89
CA PHE A 414 5.15 -39.03 -26.70
C PHE A 414 4.54 -37.72 -26.21
N VAL A 415 4.22 -36.78 -27.11
CA VAL A 415 3.71 -35.44 -26.74
C VAL A 415 2.49 -35.48 -25.80
N PRO A 416 1.40 -36.21 -26.11
CA PRO A 416 0.24 -36.26 -25.22
C PRO A 416 0.55 -36.94 -23.88
N GLU A 417 1.36 -37.99 -23.87
CA GLU A 417 1.78 -38.69 -22.65
C GLU A 417 2.61 -37.79 -21.73
N HIS A 418 3.61 -37.10 -22.29
CA HIS A 418 4.45 -36.14 -21.55
C HIS A 418 3.61 -35.00 -20.97
N LYS A 419 2.71 -34.42 -21.77
CA LYS A 419 1.82 -33.35 -21.32
C LYS A 419 0.95 -33.80 -20.15
N GLU A 420 0.29 -34.96 -20.26
CA GLU A 420 -0.57 -35.50 -19.21
C GLU A 420 0.20 -35.72 -17.90
N LYS A 421 1.36 -36.38 -17.96
CA LYS A 421 2.17 -36.66 -16.77
C LYS A 421 2.79 -35.41 -16.17
N LYS A 422 3.16 -34.42 -16.98
CA LYS A 422 3.62 -33.12 -16.51
C LYS A 422 2.52 -32.38 -15.74
N GLU A 423 1.31 -32.32 -16.28
CA GLU A 423 0.17 -31.67 -15.63
C GLU A 423 -0.18 -32.36 -14.30
N GLN A 424 -0.21 -33.71 -14.28
CA GLN A 424 -0.42 -34.49 -13.05
C GLN A 424 0.67 -34.22 -12.01
N TYR A 425 1.95 -34.22 -12.43
CA TYR A 425 3.08 -33.99 -11.52
C TYR A 425 3.08 -32.57 -10.95
N GLN A 426 2.80 -31.57 -11.78
CA GLN A 426 2.73 -30.17 -11.36
C GLN A 426 1.56 -29.94 -10.39
N ALA A 427 0.39 -30.49 -10.69
CA ALA A 427 -0.78 -30.38 -9.81
C ALA A 427 -0.54 -31.04 -8.44
N LEU A 428 -0.02 -32.27 -8.42
CA LEU A 428 0.30 -32.99 -7.19
C LEU A 428 1.36 -32.26 -6.36
N THR A 429 2.42 -31.77 -7.01
CA THR A 429 3.48 -31.01 -6.35
C THR A 429 2.96 -29.70 -5.77
N ALA A 430 2.10 -28.99 -6.50
CA ALA A 430 1.47 -27.76 -6.02
C ALA A 430 0.56 -28.04 -4.80
N GLN A 431 -0.20 -29.14 -4.81
CA GLN A 431 -1.02 -29.55 -3.67
C GLN A 431 -0.17 -29.85 -2.43
N ILE A 432 0.91 -30.64 -2.59
CA ILE A 432 1.84 -30.95 -1.49
C ILE A 432 2.43 -29.67 -0.91
N ILE A 433 2.97 -28.77 -1.74
CA ILE A 433 3.53 -27.49 -1.29
C ILE A 433 2.50 -26.65 -0.54
N SER A 434 1.26 -26.61 -1.03
CA SER A 434 0.17 -25.87 -0.38
C SER A 434 -0.13 -26.44 1.02
N LEU A 435 -0.22 -27.76 1.15
CA LEU A 435 -0.47 -28.43 2.43
C LEU A 435 0.70 -28.28 3.39
N GLU A 436 1.94 -28.43 2.93
CA GLU A 436 3.14 -28.19 3.75
C GLU A 436 3.18 -26.76 4.27
N THR A 437 2.86 -25.78 3.43
CA THR A 437 2.78 -24.36 3.82
C THR A 437 1.72 -24.14 4.89
N THR A 438 0.54 -24.74 4.68
CA THR A 438 -0.60 -24.64 5.62
C THR A 438 -0.24 -25.27 6.97
N MET A 439 0.35 -26.46 6.96
CA MET A 439 0.82 -27.17 8.15
C MET A 439 1.87 -26.36 8.91
N ALA A 440 2.88 -25.81 8.22
CA ALA A 440 3.91 -24.98 8.84
C ALA A 440 3.32 -23.70 9.46
N ASN A 441 2.30 -23.11 8.85
CA ASN A 441 1.57 -21.98 9.43
C ASN A 441 0.79 -22.39 10.68
N ILE A 442 0.05 -23.50 10.65
CA ILE A 442 -0.68 -24.06 11.80
C ILE A 442 0.27 -24.37 12.97
N GLU A 443 1.40 -25.03 12.72
CA GLU A 443 2.42 -25.31 13.75
C GLU A 443 2.96 -24.01 14.37
N ARG A 444 3.20 -22.96 13.56
CA ARG A 444 3.60 -21.63 14.05
C ARG A 444 2.52 -21.00 14.93
N TYR A 445 1.25 -21.12 14.57
CA TYR A 445 0.14 -20.58 15.38
C TYR A 445 0.00 -21.31 16.71
N ASN A 446 0.07 -22.64 16.71
CA ASN A 446 0.09 -23.45 17.94
C ASN A 446 1.25 -23.04 18.86
N LYS A 447 2.46 -22.95 18.32
CA LYS A 447 3.63 -22.50 19.10
C LYS A 447 3.45 -21.11 19.70
N THR A 448 2.79 -20.21 18.96
CA THR A 448 2.48 -18.85 19.45
C THR A 448 1.58 -18.91 20.68
N ILE A 449 0.54 -19.75 20.63
CA ILE A 449 -0.41 -19.97 21.72
C ILE A 449 0.30 -20.60 22.93
N GLU A 450 1.07 -21.68 22.72
CA GLU A 450 1.82 -22.38 23.77
C GLU A 450 2.78 -21.43 24.49
N THR A 451 3.61 -20.71 23.72
CA THR A 451 4.60 -19.76 24.27
C THR A 451 3.93 -18.70 25.13
N TYR A 452 2.76 -18.19 24.71
CA TYR A 452 2.02 -17.21 25.46
C TYR A 452 1.56 -17.76 26.83
N PHE A 453 0.91 -18.91 26.84
CA PHE A 453 0.37 -19.50 28.08
C PHE A 453 1.47 -20.02 29.01
N GLU A 454 2.58 -20.55 28.48
CA GLU A 454 3.77 -20.89 29.25
C GLU A 454 4.35 -19.66 29.96
N THR A 455 4.55 -18.56 29.22
CA THR A 455 5.09 -17.31 29.77
C THR A 455 4.18 -16.75 30.86
N LYS A 456 2.86 -16.77 30.63
CA LYS A 456 1.88 -16.30 31.62
C LYS A 456 1.89 -17.14 32.89
N SER A 457 2.01 -18.46 32.77
CA SER A 457 2.05 -19.37 33.93
C SER A 457 3.27 -19.10 34.83
N LEU A 458 4.43 -18.79 34.24
CA LEU A 458 5.64 -18.42 34.97
C LEU A 458 5.47 -17.11 35.75
N GLN A 459 4.79 -16.13 35.16
CA GLN A 459 4.50 -14.83 35.80
C GLN A 459 3.47 -14.91 36.93
N THR A 460 2.73 -16.01 37.07
CA THR A 460 1.74 -16.20 38.15
C THR A 460 2.31 -17.00 39.34
N VAL A 461 3.51 -17.55 39.21
CA VAL A 461 4.20 -18.35 40.25
C VAL A 461 5.24 -17.52 41.02
N GLU A 462 5.64 -16.37 40.50
CA GLU A 462 6.39 -15.31 41.21
C GLU A 462 5.44 -14.30 41.87
#